data_AF-A0AAW2HU69-F1
#
_entry.id   AF-A0AAW2HU69-F1
#
_cell.length_a   1.000
_cell.length_b   1.000
_cell.length_c   1.000
_cell.angle_alpha   90.00
_cell.angle_beta   90.00
_cell.angle_gamma   90.00
#
_symmetry.space_group_name_H-M   'P 1'
#
loop_
_entity.id
_entity.type
_entity.pdbx_description
1 polymer ?
#
loop_
_entity_poly.entity_id
_entity_poly.type
_entity_poly.pdbx_seq_one_letter_code
_entity_poly.pdbx_strand_id
1 'polypeptide(L)'
;MKLTLFLLAFAAFSTVSARFSGIYYDNGVDQTVIQKLLTRQEKREVEREILNLLGLPSRPRPRRTPNVDLGSSAPKFLLDIYKSLLDNPSSRAVRSKLTLSGRDQQAIDESDVIMSFLPQDKVEGMRHERGKRLWFDVSEVSTEDSIVDCELRVYQSLNYTNKGKEDSYTVTVYQVLSDKKGEHQLQFVDSVNTTHGNEGWLVFNMISPFSNWVAIPSVNLGIYISVTPHSNPRHELKPEDIGLVHSKRDEQHQPFMVAFFKSSGVKNAKVRQTREARRGKRKSENHSGRNPFLHSPHWSSRSCQMQNLYISFKDLDWQDWIIAPDGYEAFYCTGECNFPLNAHMNATNHAIVQTLVHLMNPVNVPKPCCAPTKLSAINVLYYVEESVVTIKKYKNMVVKSCGCH
;
A
#
# COMPACT_ATOMS: atom_id res chain seq x y z
N MET A 1 -68.16 -19.01 15.87
CA MET A 1 -66.99 -18.19 15.47
C MET A 1 -65.76 -18.64 16.25
N LYS A 2 -64.92 -19.48 15.65
CA LYS A 2 -63.55 -19.75 16.11
C LYS A 2 -62.66 -19.58 14.88
N LEU A 3 -61.92 -18.48 14.84
CA LEU A 3 -61.00 -18.16 13.74
C LEU A 3 -59.59 -18.50 14.24
N THR A 4 -59.06 -19.64 13.79
CA THR A 4 -57.69 -20.08 14.05
C THR A 4 -56.75 -19.40 13.05
N LEU A 5 -55.85 -18.56 13.56
CA LEU A 5 -54.82 -17.85 12.82
C LEU A 5 -53.64 -18.81 12.54
N PHE A 6 -53.39 -19.16 11.27
CA PHE A 6 -52.19 -19.88 10.86
C PHE A 6 -51.03 -18.89 10.72
N LEU A 7 -50.02 -19.01 11.59
CA LEU A 7 -48.73 -18.33 11.47
C LEU A 7 -47.83 -19.13 10.51
N LEU A 8 -47.69 -18.65 9.28
CA LEU A 8 -46.67 -19.12 8.33
C LEU A 8 -45.31 -18.53 8.75
N ALA A 9 -44.45 -19.36 9.33
CA ALA A 9 -43.04 -19.03 9.56
C ALA A 9 -42.29 -19.08 8.21
N PHE A 10 -42.09 -17.92 7.59
CA PHE A 10 -41.14 -17.78 6.47
C PHE A 10 -39.72 -17.87 7.03
N ALA A 11 -39.10 -19.04 6.93
CA ALA A 11 -37.66 -19.18 7.11
C ALA A 11 -36.95 -18.48 5.94
N ALA A 12 -36.45 -17.27 6.19
CA ALA A 12 -35.55 -16.59 5.27
C ALA A 12 -34.24 -17.38 5.20
N PHE A 13 -34.09 -18.24 4.19
CA PHE A 13 -32.80 -18.78 3.79
C PHE A 13 -31.94 -17.61 3.33
N SER A 14 -31.10 -17.10 4.24
CA SER A 14 -29.97 -16.25 3.88
C SER A 14 -28.99 -17.13 3.11
N THR A 15 -29.04 -17.03 1.78
CA THR A 15 -28.02 -17.60 0.90
C THR A 15 -26.71 -16.88 1.17
N VAL A 16 -25.91 -17.45 2.08
CA VAL A 16 -24.50 -17.10 2.20
C VAL A 16 -23.85 -17.53 0.88
N SER A 17 -23.72 -16.59 -0.04
CA SER A 17 -22.91 -16.78 -1.25
C SER A 17 -21.47 -16.98 -0.80
N ALA A 18 -21.06 -18.24 -0.69
CA ALA A 18 -19.66 -18.59 -0.52
C ALA A 18 -18.92 -18.14 -1.77
N ARG A 19 -18.24 -16.99 -1.68
CA ARG A 19 -17.37 -16.52 -2.76
C ARG A 19 -16.24 -17.53 -2.91
N PHE A 20 -16.21 -18.22 -4.04
CA PHE A 20 -15.17 -19.18 -4.34
C PHE A 20 -13.91 -18.46 -4.79
N SER A 21 -12.87 -18.50 -3.96
CA SER A 21 -11.55 -18.02 -4.32
C SER A 21 -10.81 -19.10 -5.12
N GLY A 22 -10.57 -18.85 -6.40
CA GLY A 22 -9.87 -19.75 -7.31
C GLY A 22 -8.60 -19.12 -7.88
N ILE A 23 -7.68 -19.94 -8.37
CA ILE A 23 -6.58 -19.46 -9.21
C ILE A 23 -7.10 -19.44 -10.66
N TYR A 24 -7.00 -18.28 -11.30
CA TYR A 24 -7.47 -18.05 -12.67
C TYR A 24 -6.36 -18.43 -13.65
N TYR A 25 -6.67 -19.31 -14.58
CA TYR A 25 -5.76 -19.66 -15.67
C TYR A 25 -6.43 -19.39 -17.00
N ASP A 26 -5.62 -19.09 -18.01
CA ASP A 26 -6.06 -19.10 -19.40
C ASP A 26 -6.40 -20.53 -19.83
N ASN A 27 -7.61 -20.75 -20.35
CA ASN A 27 -8.02 -22.05 -20.89
C ASN A 27 -7.45 -22.35 -22.29
N GLY A 28 -6.56 -21.50 -22.81
CA GLY A 28 -5.95 -21.64 -24.13
C GLY A 28 -6.79 -21.05 -25.27
N VAL A 29 -7.86 -20.31 -24.94
CA VAL A 29 -8.72 -19.54 -25.85
C VAL A 29 -8.82 -18.07 -25.40
N ASP A 30 -7.80 -17.57 -24.69
CA ASP A 30 -7.75 -16.23 -24.10
C ASP A 30 -8.90 -15.96 -23.10
N GLN A 31 -9.40 -17.01 -22.43
CA GLN A 31 -10.42 -16.89 -21.38
C GLN A 31 -9.87 -17.34 -20.03
N THR A 32 -10.05 -16.49 -19.02
CA THR A 32 -9.69 -16.82 -17.63
C THR A 32 -10.77 -17.71 -17.00
N VAL A 33 -10.40 -18.94 -16.65
CA VAL A 33 -11.31 -19.93 -16.05
C VAL A 33 -10.79 -20.34 -14.67
N ILE A 34 -11.70 -20.47 -13.70
CA ILE A 34 -11.40 -21.03 -12.38
C ILE A 34 -11.28 -22.55 -12.51
N GLN A 35 -10.06 -23.08 -12.49
CA GLN A 35 -9.84 -24.52 -12.67
C GLN A 35 -9.90 -25.31 -11.35
N LYS A 36 -9.48 -24.69 -10.22
CA LYS A 36 -9.44 -25.35 -8.91
C LYS A 36 -9.91 -24.40 -7.82
N LEU A 37 -10.93 -24.82 -7.07
CA LEU A 37 -11.24 -24.21 -5.78
C LEU A 37 -10.12 -24.53 -4.79
N LEU A 38 -9.51 -23.51 -4.21
CA LEU A 38 -8.52 -23.70 -3.16
C LEU A 38 -9.21 -24.21 -1.89
N THR A 39 -8.63 -25.23 -1.28
CA THR A 39 -9.04 -25.64 0.07
C THR A 39 -8.72 -24.54 1.08
N ARG A 40 -9.37 -24.54 2.24
CA ARG A 40 -9.10 -23.56 3.31
C ARG A 40 -7.62 -23.57 3.77
N GLN A 41 -6.94 -24.71 3.68
CA GLN A 41 -5.53 -24.82 4.04
C GLN A 41 -4.64 -24.20 2.97
N GLU A 42 -4.84 -24.54 1.69
CA GLU A 42 -4.10 -23.95 0.58
C GLU A 42 -4.28 -22.42 0.53
N LYS A 43 -5.49 -21.91 0.79
CA LYS A 43 -5.76 -20.47 0.87
C LYS A 43 -4.88 -19.80 1.94
N ARG A 44 -4.80 -20.38 3.15
CA ARG A 44 -3.98 -19.84 4.24
C ARG A 44 -2.48 -19.88 3.95
N GLU A 45 -2.02 -20.89 3.20
CA GLU A 45 -0.62 -20.98 2.80
C GLU A 45 -0.27 -19.93 1.75
N VAL A 46 -1.08 -19.80 0.70
CA VAL A 46 -0.93 -18.75 -0.32
C VAL A 46 -1.00 -17.37 0.30
N GLU A 47 -1.97 -17.11 1.18
CA GLU A 47 -2.11 -15.86 1.91
C GLU A 47 -0.82 -15.51 2.69
N ARG A 48 -0.27 -16.47 3.44
CA ARG A 48 0.97 -16.26 4.21
C ARG A 48 2.17 -15.96 3.30
N GLU A 49 2.29 -16.66 2.19
CA GLU A 49 3.39 -16.41 1.24
C GLU A 49 3.27 -15.04 0.58
N ILE A 50 2.06 -14.61 0.22
CA ILE A 50 1.87 -13.27 -0.36
C ILE A 50 2.11 -12.20 0.71
N LEU A 51 1.66 -12.36 1.95
CA LEU A 51 1.95 -11.41 3.04
C LEU A 51 3.46 -11.26 3.28
N ASN A 52 4.19 -12.38 3.30
CA ASN A 52 5.65 -12.36 3.40
C ASN A 52 6.29 -11.61 2.23
N LEU A 53 5.81 -11.83 1.00
CA LEU A 53 6.26 -11.11 -0.19
C LEU A 53 5.94 -9.61 -0.09
N LEU A 54 4.79 -9.26 0.49
CA LEU A 54 4.40 -7.87 0.73
C LEU A 54 5.20 -7.22 1.89
N GLY A 55 6.00 -8.01 2.61
CA GLY A 55 6.76 -7.57 3.77
C GLY A 55 5.88 -7.23 4.98
N LEU A 56 4.70 -7.85 5.07
CA LEU A 56 3.76 -7.68 6.16
C LEU A 56 3.82 -8.93 7.07
N PRO A 57 4.12 -8.80 8.37
CA PRO A 57 4.20 -9.95 9.27
C PRO A 57 2.84 -10.64 9.47
N SER A 58 1.75 -9.89 9.34
CA SER A 58 0.38 -10.36 9.40
C SER A 58 -0.54 -9.45 8.58
N ARG A 59 -1.70 -9.97 8.20
CA ARG A 59 -2.78 -9.17 7.59
C ARG A 59 -3.17 -7.99 8.49
N PRO A 60 -3.11 -6.75 8.01
CA PRO A 60 -3.66 -5.59 8.69
C PRO A 60 -5.15 -5.79 9.00
N ARG A 61 -5.58 -5.33 10.17
CA ARG A 61 -7.00 -5.41 10.60
C ARG A 61 -7.49 -4.02 11.00
N PRO A 62 -7.80 -3.14 10.04
CA PRO A 62 -8.45 -1.88 10.38
C PRO A 62 -9.79 -2.19 11.06
N ARG A 63 -10.14 -1.49 12.16
CA ARG A 63 -11.42 -1.78 12.86
C ARG A 63 -12.61 -1.17 12.12
N ARG A 64 -12.38 -0.33 11.10
CA ARG A 64 -13.39 0.24 10.19
C ARG A 64 -13.20 -0.27 8.76
N THR A 65 -14.29 -0.36 8.01
CA THR A 65 -14.27 -0.80 6.61
C THR A 65 -13.64 0.28 5.71
N PRO A 66 -12.73 -0.09 4.78
CA PRO A 66 -11.92 0.87 4.02
C PRO A 66 -12.75 1.83 3.16
N ASN A 67 -13.92 1.41 2.68
CA ASN A 67 -14.81 2.23 1.85
C ASN A 67 -15.43 3.45 2.59
N VAL A 68 -15.45 3.45 3.92
CA VAL A 68 -16.13 4.50 4.69
C VAL A 68 -15.24 5.75 4.87
N ASP A 69 -13.92 5.62 4.79
CA ASP A 69 -12.96 6.68 5.17
C ASP A 69 -12.13 7.23 3.98
N LEU A 70 -12.37 6.77 2.75
CA LEU A 70 -11.66 7.29 1.56
C LEU A 70 -11.96 8.78 1.26
N GLY A 71 -12.98 9.35 1.89
CA GLY A 71 -13.35 10.75 1.77
C GLY A 71 -12.44 11.69 2.55
N SER A 72 -11.67 11.16 3.51
CA SER A 72 -10.83 12.00 4.36
C SER A 72 -9.55 12.46 3.66
N SER A 73 -8.96 13.56 4.14
CA SER A 73 -7.86 14.26 3.46
C SER A 73 -6.65 13.37 3.15
N ALA A 74 -6.19 12.58 4.12
CA ALA A 74 -4.98 11.76 3.99
C ALA A 74 -5.14 10.54 3.06
N PRO A 75 -6.20 9.71 3.16
CA PRO A 75 -6.46 8.65 2.19
C PRO A 75 -6.73 9.20 0.79
N LYS A 76 -7.47 10.31 0.67
CA LYS A 76 -7.73 10.97 -0.62
C LYS A 76 -6.45 11.46 -1.29
N PHE A 77 -5.55 12.09 -0.54
CA PHE A 77 -4.26 12.54 -1.04
C PHE A 77 -3.43 11.38 -1.60
N LEU A 78 -3.30 10.27 -0.85
CA LEU A 78 -2.58 9.10 -1.33
C LEU A 78 -3.30 8.39 -2.49
N LEU A 79 -4.62 8.38 -2.51
CA LEU A 79 -5.38 7.84 -3.64
C LEU A 79 -5.09 8.64 -4.93
N ASP A 80 -4.97 9.95 -4.82
CA ASP A 80 -4.66 10.80 -5.98
C ASP A 80 -3.21 10.62 -6.44
N ILE A 81 -2.24 10.44 -5.51
CA ILE A 81 -0.88 10.00 -5.86
C ILE A 81 -0.91 8.62 -6.54
N TYR A 82 -1.66 7.66 -5.99
CA TYR A 82 -1.78 6.33 -6.58
C TYR A 82 -2.29 6.40 -8.02
N LYS A 83 -3.34 7.20 -8.28
CA LYS A 83 -3.88 7.42 -9.63
C LYS A 83 -2.86 8.10 -10.56
N SER A 84 -2.01 8.99 -10.05
CA SER A 84 -0.98 9.67 -10.83
C SER A 84 0.18 8.74 -11.22
N LEU A 85 0.37 7.65 -10.45
CA LEU A 85 1.35 6.58 -10.71
C LEU A 85 0.85 5.51 -11.68
N LEU A 86 -0.45 5.48 -12.03
CA LEU A 86 -0.97 4.57 -13.04
C LEU A 86 -0.53 5.03 -14.44
N ASP A 87 0.03 4.13 -15.25
CA ASP A 87 0.43 4.42 -16.64
C ASP A 87 -0.79 4.46 -17.58
N ASN A 88 -1.61 5.52 -17.50
CA ASN A 88 -2.81 5.68 -18.34
C ASN A 88 -3.03 7.14 -18.77
N PRO A 89 -3.75 7.43 -19.88
CA PRO A 89 -4.01 8.80 -20.34
C PRO A 89 -4.72 9.68 -19.29
N SER A 90 -5.56 9.07 -18.45
CA SER A 90 -6.24 9.72 -17.32
C SER A 90 -5.29 10.16 -16.21
N SER A 91 -4.12 9.54 -16.05
CA SER A 91 -3.15 9.93 -15.01
C SER A 91 -2.43 11.23 -15.32
N ARG A 92 -2.26 11.58 -16.61
CA ARG A 92 -1.72 12.89 -17.01
C ARG A 92 -2.64 14.05 -16.60
N ALA A 93 -3.96 13.85 -16.69
CA ALA A 93 -4.96 14.82 -16.24
C ALA A 93 -5.04 14.93 -14.71
N VAL A 94 -4.78 13.83 -13.99
CA VAL A 94 -4.68 13.83 -12.52
C VAL A 94 -3.40 14.53 -12.06
N ARG A 95 -2.25 14.30 -12.72
CA ARG A 95 -0.99 15.03 -12.47
C ARG A 95 -1.14 16.54 -12.64
N SER A 96 -1.95 16.99 -13.62
CA SER A 96 -2.25 18.42 -13.79
C SER A 96 -3.26 18.98 -12.79
N LYS A 97 -4.00 18.12 -12.08
CA LYS A 97 -5.05 18.51 -11.13
C LYS A 97 -4.55 18.50 -9.67
N LEU A 98 -3.61 17.63 -9.32
CA LEU A 98 -2.93 17.75 -8.05
C LEU A 98 -2.02 18.99 -8.11
N THR A 99 -2.18 19.91 -7.17
CA THR A 99 -1.26 21.04 -6.95
C THR A 99 0.04 20.52 -6.32
N LEU A 100 0.74 19.59 -7.00
CA LEU A 100 2.03 19.07 -6.56
C LEU A 100 3.14 20.06 -6.94
N SER A 101 4.00 20.35 -5.98
CA SER A 101 5.22 21.10 -6.28
C SER A 101 6.21 20.22 -7.09
N GLY A 102 7.21 20.84 -7.73
CA GLY A 102 8.27 20.07 -8.40
C GLY A 102 9.05 19.17 -7.42
N ARG A 103 9.14 19.57 -6.15
CA ARG A 103 9.74 18.78 -5.07
C ARG A 103 8.90 17.54 -4.75
N ASP A 104 7.58 17.70 -4.68
CA ASP A 104 6.66 16.59 -4.42
C ASP A 104 6.82 15.50 -5.50
N GLN A 105 6.94 15.90 -6.76
CA GLN A 105 7.11 14.97 -7.88
C GLN A 105 8.43 14.19 -7.75
N GLN A 106 9.52 14.88 -7.41
CA GLN A 106 10.82 14.22 -7.20
C GLN A 106 10.77 13.23 -6.03
N ALA A 107 10.16 13.64 -4.91
CA ALA A 107 10.00 12.77 -3.74
C ALA A 107 9.18 11.52 -4.07
N ILE A 108 8.10 11.65 -4.86
CA ILE A 108 7.29 10.52 -5.34
C ILE A 108 8.13 9.57 -6.21
N ASP A 109 8.89 10.09 -7.17
CA ASP A 109 9.65 9.27 -8.12
C ASP A 109 10.81 8.50 -7.46
N GLU A 110 11.44 9.09 -6.43
CA GLU A 110 12.53 8.48 -5.67
C GLU A 110 12.06 7.48 -4.61
N SER A 111 10.78 7.51 -4.25
CA SER A 111 10.21 6.71 -3.16
C SER A 111 9.75 5.32 -3.60
N ASP A 112 10.02 4.33 -2.74
CA ASP A 112 9.43 2.99 -2.83
C ASP A 112 8.21 2.84 -1.88
N VAL A 113 8.11 3.68 -0.85
CA VAL A 113 6.99 3.70 0.12
C VAL A 113 6.59 5.14 0.42
N ILE A 114 5.27 5.41 0.44
CA ILE A 114 4.71 6.70 0.85
C ILE A 114 3.66 6.40 1.93
N MET A 115 3.79 7.01 3.10
CA MET A 115 2.87 6.81 4.22
C MET A 115 2.21 8.13 4.59
N SER A 116 0.91 8.11 4.88
CA SER A 116 0.19 9.25 5.45
C SER A 116 -0.32 8.91 6.84
N PHE A 117 -0.22 9.89 7.73
CA PHE A 117 -0.52 9.78 9.15
C PHE A 117 -1.59 10.80 9.53
N LEU A 118 -2.65 10.32 10.15
CA LEU A 118 -3.68 11.18 10.75
C LEU A 118 -3.33 11.50 12.21
N PRO A 119 -3.67 12.71 12.70
CA PRO A 119 -3.44 13.08 14.08
C PRO A 119 -4.30 12.24 15.04
N GLN A 120 -3.72 11.76 16.14
CA GLN A 120 -4.43 11.01 17.18
C GLN A 120 -4.64 11.83 18.46
N ASP A 121 -5.72 11.53 19.18
CA ASP A 121 -6.08 12.19 20.44
C ASP A 121 -5.40 11.47 21.63
N LYS A 122 -4.06 11.43 21.68
CA LYS A 122 -3.35 10.91 22.87
C LYS A 122 -3.17 11.94 23.98
N VAL A 123 -3.45 13.22 23.73
CA VAL A 123 -3.30 14.30 24.73
C VAL A 123 -4.65 14.58 25.39
N GLU A 124 -5.06 13.70 26.30
CA GLU A 124 -6.12 14.03 27.27
C GLU A 124 -5.59 15.09 28.25
N GLY A 125 -6.23 16.27 28.32
CA GLY A 125 -5.96 17.24 29.39
C GLY A 125 -5.94 18.73 28.98
N MET A 126 -5.81 19.08 27.71
CA MET A 126 -5.69 20.49 27.30
C MET A 126 -6.93 21.00 26.55
N ARG A 127 -8.05 21.14 27.27
CA ARG A 127 -9.28 21.75 26.73
C ARG A 127 -9.09 23.19 26.21
N HIS A 128 -7.99 23.87 26.56
CA HIS A 128 -7.67 25.26 26.22
C HIS A 128 -6.71 25.42 25.01
N GLU A 129 -6.15 24.34 24.46
CA GLU A 129 -5.21 24.38 23.32
C GLU A 129 -5.80 23.74 22.05
N ARG A 130 -7.12 23.86 21.88
CA ARG A 130 -7.83 23.29 20.73
C ARG A 130 -7.21 23.80 19.43
N GLY A 131 -6.83 22.85 18.58
CA GLY A 131 -6.28 23.10 17.26
C GLY A 131 -4.81 23.53 17.19
N LYS A 132 -4.14 23.69 18.33
CA LYS A 132 -2.71 24.06 18.37
C LYS A 132 -1.78 22.87 18.44
N ARG A 133 -2.20 21.76 19.06
CA ARG A 133 -1.35 20.57 19.22
C ARG A 133 -1.84 19.41 18.37
N LEU A 134 -0.90 18.80 17.65
CA LEU A 134 -1.11 17.58 16.87
C LEU A 134 -0.08 16.53 17.28
N TRP A 135 -0.52 15.29 17.43
CA TRP A 135 0.35 14.16 17.71
C TRP A 135 0.13 13.09 16.65
N PHE A 136 1.21 12.57 16.09
CA PHE A 136 1.19 11.56 15.03
C PHE A 136 1.85 10.29 15.52
N ASP A 137 1.20 9.14 15.31
CA ASP A 137 1.82 7.85 15.60
C ASP A 137 2.77 7.46 14.46
N VAL A 138 4.02 7.20 14.79
CA VAL A 138 5.07 6.81 13.83
C VAL A 138 5.63 5.42 14.14
N SER A 139 4.98 4.65 15.02
CA SER A 139 5.43 3.31 15.44
C SER A 139 5.55 2.32 14.28
N GLU A 140 4.74 2.49 13.23
CA GLU A 140 4.70 1.61 12.06
C GLU A 140 5.84 1.88 11.05
N VAL A 141 6.64 2.92 11.28
CA VAL A 141 7.73 3.30 10.38
C VAL A 141 8.95 2.42 10.64
N SER A 142 9.45 1.75 9.60
CA SER A 142 10.68 0.97 9.67
C SER A 142 11.90 1.86 9.80
N THR A 143 12.77 1.58 10.78
CA THR A 143 14.07 2.25 10.92
C THR A 143 15.08 1.88 9.83
N GLU A 144 14.79 0.84 9.04
CA GLU A 144 15.65 0.38 7.95
C GLU A 144 15.47 1.20 6.66
N ASP A 145 14.30 1.81 6.46
CA ASP A 145 13.99 2.54 5.25
C ASP A 145 14.49 4.00 5.37
N SER A 146 15.13 4.53 4.33
CA SER A 146 15.66 5.92 4.36
C SER A 146 14.56 6.94 4.06
N ILE A 147 14.44 7.96 4.91
CA ILE A 147 13.50 9.06 4.73
C ILE A 147 13.99 9.96 3.59
N VAL A 148 13.17 10.12 2.54
CA VAL A 148 13.42 11.00 1.39
C VAL A 148 12.85 12.39 1.66
N ASP A 149 11.60 12.45 2.09
CA ASP A 149 10.92 13.70 2.42
C ASP A 149 9.83 13.46 3.49
N CYS A 150 9.45 14.51 4.21
CA CYS A 150 8.36 14.46 5.16
C CYS A 150 7.72 15.84 5.31
N GLU A 151 6.41 15.89 5.18
CA GLU A 151 5.64 17.13 5.15
C GLU A 151 4.41 17.04 6.04
N LEU A 152 4.09 18.14 6.72
CA LEU A 152 2.79 18.38 7.35
C LEU A 152 1.96 19.26 6.43
N ARG A 153 0.71 18.87 6.20
CA ARG A 153 -0.26 19.64 5.42
C ARG A 153 -1.41 20.09 6.31
N VAL A 154 -1.62 21.40 6.40
CA VAL A 154 -2.70 22.04 7.17
C VAL A 154 -3.53 22.90 6.24
N TYR A 155 -4.84 22.66 6.18
CA TYR A 155 -5.71 23.41 5.28
C TYR A 155 -6.15 24.74 5.89
N GLN A 156 -6.08 25.81 5.10
CA GLN A 156 -6.66 27.11 5.42
C GLN A 156 -7.93 27.31 4.60
N SER A 157 -9.06 27.50 5.29
CA SER A 157 -10.37 27.77 4.70
C SER A 157 -10.70 29.26 4.73
N LEU A 158 -11.48 29.73 3.75
CA LEU A 158 -12.06 31.08 3.77
C LEU A 158 -13.31 31.19 4.66
N ASN A 159 -13.84 30.05 5.13
CA ASN A 159 -15.08 29.97 5.90
C ASN A 159 -14.83 30.08 7.41
N TYR A 160 -14.36 31.24 7.88
CA TYR A 160 -14.19 31.52 9.31
C TYR A 160 -14.84 32.84 9.73
N THR A 161 -15.24 32.91 10.99
CA THR A 161 -16.10 33.99 11.53
C THR A 161 -15.33 35.25 11.90
N ASN A 162 -14.03 35.13 12.17
CA ASN A 162 -13.22 36.20 12.74
C ASN A 162 -12.34 36.84 11.65
N LYS A 163 -12.93 37.72 10.84
CA LYS A 163 -12.14 38.44 9.83
C LYS A 163 -11.27 39.49 10.51
N GLY A 164 -10.03 39.11 10.82
CA GLY A 164 -9.01 40.00 11.38
C GLY A 164 -8.78 41.22 10.48
N LYS A 165 -8.30 42.33 11.09
CA LYS A 165 -7.94 43.56 10.35
C LYS A 165 -6.58 43.47 9.64
N GLU A 166 -5.84 42.39 9.87
CA GLU A 166 -4.46 42.22 9.41
C GLU A 166 -4.43 41.34 8.17
N ASP A 167 -3.64 41.76 7.19
CA ASP A 167 -3.60 41.11 5.89
C ASP A 167 -2.61 39.93 5.84
N SER A 168 -1.63 39.86 6.76
CA SER A 168 -0.55 38.87 6.72
C SER A 168 -0.20 38.25 8.08
N TYR A 169 -0.05 36.93 8.08
CA TYR A 169 0.23 36.10 9.25
C TYR A 169 1.39 35.16 8.95
N THR A 170 2.18 34.84 9.96
CA THR A 170 3.17 33.76 9.94
C THR A 170 2.63 32.60 10.75
N VAL A 171 2.47 31.45 10.10
CA VAL A 171 2.15 30.19 10.75
C VAL A 171 3.46 29.46 11.00
N THR A 172 3.73 29.10 12.25
CA THR A 172 4.98 28.43 12.64
C THR A 172 4.67 27.11 13.32
N VAL A 173 5.38 26.08 12.90
CA VAL A 173 5.34 24.75 13.50
C VAL A 173 6.54 24.58 14.41
N TYR A 174 6.28 24.12 15.63
CA TYR A 174 7.28 23.79 16.63
C TYR A 174 7.17 22.32 17.04
N GLN A 175 8.29 21.68 17.34
CA GLN A 175 8.32 20.41 18.05
C GLN A 175 8.26 20.69 19.56
N VAL A 176 7.45 19.91 20.28
CA VAL A 176 7.40 19.98 21.75
C VAL A 176 8.51 19.10 22.34
N LEU A 177 9.41 19.68 23.12
CA LEU A 177 10.53 18.96 23.77
C LEU A 177 10.22 18.54 25.21
N SER A 178 9.43 19.35 25.90
CA SER A 178 9.02 19.08 27.28
C SER A 178 7.69 19.78 27.55
N ASP A 179 6.82 19.09 28.28
CA ASP A 179 5.53 19.59 28.74
C ASP A 179 5.52 19.51 30.28
N LYS A 180 6.02 20.58 30.93
CA LYS A 180 6.08 20.67 32.39
C LYS A 180 5.33 21.92 32.84
N LYS A 181 4.27 21.74 33.64
CA LYS A 181 3.55 22.82 34.33
C LYS A 181 3.05 23.97 33.42
N GLY A 182 2.70 23.67 32.16
CA GLY A 182 2.16 24.66 31.22
C GLY A 182 3.20 25.58 30.56
N GLU A 183 4.48 25.40 30.84
CA GLU A 183 5.56 25.99 30.03
C GLU A 183 6.05 24.94 29.04
N HIS A 184 5.74 25.19 27.76
CA HIS A 184 6.18 24.35 26.66
C HIS A 184 7.60 24.74 26.25
N GLN A 185 8.53 23.78 26.32
CA GLN A 185 9.81 23.97 25.65
C GLN A 185 9.61 23.63 24.17
N LEU A 186 9.52 24.67 23.34
CA LEU A 186 9.28 24.58 21.90
C LEU A 186 10.58 24.70 21.11
N GLN A 187 10.75 23.84 20.11
CA GLN A 187 11.84 23.93 19.14
C GLN A 187 11.26 24.26 17.76
N PHE A 188 11.78 25.29 17.11
CA PHE A 188 11.36 25.67 15.77
C PHE A 188 11.57 24.53 14.77
N VAL A 189 10.57 24.29 13.92
CA VAL A 189 10.64 23.30 12.83
C VAL A 189 10.59 24.00 11.48
N ASP A 190 9.48 24.69 11.19
CA ASP A 190 9.29 25.38 9.92
C ASP A 190 8.22 26.49 10.04
N SER A 191 8.16 27.41 9.07
CA SER A 191 7.17 28.49 9.04
C SER A 191 6.75 28.89 7.64
N VAL A 192 5.47 29.21 7.48
CA VAL A 192 4.89 29.69 6.22
C VAL A 192 4.16 31.00 6.47
N ASN A 193 4.38 31.97 5.59
CA ASN A 193 3.60 33.21 5.58
C ASN A 193 2.31 32.99 4.77
N THR A 194 1.19 33.47 5.31
CA THR A 194 -0.12 33.41 4.67
C THR A 194 -0.86 34.71 4.84
N THR A 195 -1.96 34.88 4.12
CA THR A 195 -2.85 36.03 4.20
C THR A 195 -4.27 35.61 4.56
N HIS A 196 -5.10 36.58 4.93
CA HIS A 196 -6.52 36.34 5.20
C HIS A 196 -7.27 35.79 3.98
N GLY A 197 -6.87 36.19 2.77
CA GLY A 197 -7.52 35.82 1.51
C GLY A 197 -7.00 34.51 0.90
N ASN A 198 -6.06 33.83 1.54
CA ASN A 198 -5.51 32.58 1.05
C ASN A 198 -6.44 31.40 1.37
N GLU A 199 -6.60 30.50 0.41
CA GLU A 199 -7.33 29.23 0.55
C GLU A 199 -6.47 28.10 0.02
N GLY A 200 -6.29 27.04 0.81
CA GLY A 200 -5.51 25.88 0.36
C GLY A 200 -4.65 25.26 1.45
N TRP A 201 -3.79 24.33 1.02
CA TRP A 201 -2.90 23.61 1.90
C TRP A 201 -1.63 24.43 2.18
N LEU A 202 -1.38 24.72 3.46
CA LEU A 202 -0.08 25.14 3.95
C LEU A 202 0.77 23.89 4.17
N VAL A 203 1.99 23.89 3.65
CA VAL A 203 2.92 22.76 3.68
C VAL A 203 4.14 23.12 4.53
N PHE A 204 4.48 22.26 5.48
CA PHE A 204 5.61 22.46 6.39
C PHE A 204 6.55 21.26 6.32
N ASN A 205 7.86 21.51 6.27
CA ASN A 205 8.87 20.48 6.31
C ASN A 205 8.95 19.85 7.71
N MET A 206 8.80 18.53 7.78
CA MET A 206 8.79 17.75 9.01
C MET A 206 9.93 16.75 9.12
N ILE A 207 10.90 16.75 8.20
CA ILE A 207 11.99 15.75 8.16
C ILE A 207 12.75 15.67 9.49
N SER A 208 13.15 16.83 10.04
CA SER A 208 13.93 16.91 11.28
C SER A 208 13.19 16.27 12.49
N PRO A 209 11.99 16.75 12.90
CA PRO A 209 11.27 16.14 14.01
C PRO A 209 10.88 14.68 13.73
N PHE A 210 10.46 14.37 12.50
CA PHE A 210 10.03 13.03 12.12
C PHE A 210 11.16 11.99 12.25
N SER A 211 12.36 12.31 11.75
CA SER A 211 13.52 11.43 11.88
C SER A 211 13.87 11.12 13.35
N ASN A 212 13.75 12.10 14.23
CA ASN A 212 13.97 11.93 15.67
C ASN A 212 12.91 11.01 16.30
N TRP A 213 11.63 11.16 15.93
CA TRP A 213 10.55 10.32 16.46
C TRP A 213 10.64 8.88 15.96
N VAL A 214 11.08 8.65 14.72
CA VAL A 214 11.32 7.30 14.19
C VAL A 214 12.48 6.63 14.91
N ALA A 215 13.56 7.36 15.19
CA ALA A 215 14.72 6.84 15.90
C ALA A 215 14.41 6.54 17.39
N ILE A 216 13.66 7.42 18.05
CA ILE A 216 13.33 7.32 19.48
C ILE A 216 11.85 7.69 19.70
N PRO A 217 10.90 6.74 19.56
CA PRO A 217 9.47 7.03 19.65
C PRO A 217 9.02 7.67 20.97
N SER A 218 9.75 7.44 22.06
CA SER A 218 9.43 8.01 23.37
C SER A 218 9.63 9.53 23.47
N VAL A 219 10.36 10.15 22.53
CA VAL A 219 10.54 11.62 22.50
C VAL A 219 9.42 12.34 21.74
N ASN A 220 8.50 11.59 21.13
CA ASN A 220 7.40 12.17 20.36
C ASN A 220 6.31 12.73 21.29
N LEU A 221 6.41 14.02 21.59
CA LEU A 221 5.39 14.80 22.31
C LEU A 221 4.47 15.59 21.38
N GLY A 222 4.57 15.35 20.07
CA GLY A 222 3.82 16.03 19.03
C GLY A 222 4.38 17.40 18.66
N ILE A 223 3.57 18.15 17.94
CA ILE A 223 3.87 19.50 17.46
C ILE A 223 2.93 20.53 18.04
N TYR A 224 3.37 21.78 17.99
CA TYR A 224 2.61 22.97 18.34
C TYR A 224 2.57 23.93 17.14
N ILE A 225 1.38 24.39 16.78
CA ILE A 225 1.12 25.34 15.71
C ILE A 225 0.83 26.70 16.33
N SER A 226 1.69 27.67 16.03
CA SER A 226 1.57 29.07 16.44
C SER A 226 1.19 29.93 15.25
N VAL A 227 0.32 30.91 15.46
CA VAL A 227 -0.03 31.91 14.44
C VAL A 227 0.28 33.29 15.00
N THR A 228 1.14 34.04 14.32
CA THR A 228 1.51 35.40 14.72
C THR A 228 1.30 36.37 13.56
N PRO A 229 0.67 37.53 13.79
CA PRO A 229 0.53 38.54 12.76
C PRO A 229 1.83 39.33 12.55
N HIS A 230 2.07 39.80 11.33
CA HIS A 230 3.31 40.54 11.00
C HIS A 230 3.39 41.90 11.70
N SER A 231 2.23 42.52 11.95
CA SER A 231 2.06 43.79 12.69
C SER A 231 2.48 43.68 14.15
N ASN A 232 2.22 42.53 14.79
CA ASN A 232 2.52 42.29 16.19
C ASN A 232 2.97 40.85 16.42
N PRO A 233 4.25 40.53 16.16
CA PRO A 233 4.79 39.17 16.30
C PRO A 233 4.78 38.63 17.74
N ARG A 234 4.48 39.47 18.74
CA ARG A 234 4.38 39.05 20.16
C ARG A 234 3.01 38.54 20.55
N HIS A 235 2.00 38.73 19.70
CA HIS A 235 0.64 38.31 19.99
C HIS A 235 0.28 37.06 19.20
N GLU A 236 0.04 35.96 19.90
CA GLU A 236 -0.35 34.69 19.29
C GLU A 236 -1.87 34.62 19.12
N LEU A 237 -2.31 34.29 17.90
CA LEU A 237 -3.71 34.08 17.53
C LEU A 237 -4.08 32.59 17.60
N LYS A 238 -5.38 32.29 17.62
CA LYS A 238 -5.83 30.90 17.47
C LYS A 238 -5.75 30.50 16.00
N PRO A 239 -5.32 29.28 15.67
CA PRO A 239 -5.35 28.76 14.28
C PRO A 239 -6.70 28.94 13.58
N GLU A 240 -7.80 28.74 14.33
CA GLU A 240 -9.18 28.92 13.85
C GLU A 240 -9.50 30.35 13.41
N ASP A 241 -8.85 31.36 14.02
CA ASP A 241 -9.11 32.79 13.74
C ASP A 241 -8.63 33.22 12.36
N ILE A 242 -7.72 32.46 11.73
CA ILE A 242 -7.25 32.67 10.35
C ILE A 242 -7.74 31.57 9.39
N GLY A 243 -8.68 30.74 9.85
CA GLY A 243 -9.30 29.67 9.06
C GLY A 243 -8.50 28.37 8.97
N LEU A 244 -7.50 28.13 9.83
CA LEU A 244 -6.80 26.83 9.85
C LEU A 244 -7.72 25.73 10.39
N VAL A 245 -7.91 24.68 9.59
CA VAL A 245 -8.74 23.53 9.94
C VAL A 245 -7.96 22.62 10.88
N HIS A 246 -8.55 22.36 12.05
CA HIS A 246 -8.01 21.42 13.04
C HIS A 246 -9.02 20.34 13.48
N SER A 247 -10.27 20.44 12.99
CA SER A 247 -11.39 19.69 13.52
C SER A 247 -11.57 18.38 12.77
N LYS A 248 -11.75 17.27 13.51
CA LYS A 248 -12.19 15.98 12.96
C LYS A 248 -13.57 16.02 12.29
N ARG A 249 -14.31 17.12 12.43
CA ARG A 249 -15.62 17.29 11.77
C ARG A 249 -15.50 17.54 10.27
N ASP A 250 -14.39 18.12 9.83
CA ASP A 250 -14.09 18.28 8.41
C ASP A 250 -13.04 17.25 8.00
N GLU A 251 -13.50 16.01 7.78
CA GLU A 251 -12.63 14.90 7.39
C GLU A 251 -11.90 15.20 6.07
N GLN A 252 -12.46 16.02 5.17
CA GLN A 252 -11.88 16.32 3.86
C GLN A 252 -10.69 17.30 3.92
N HIS A 253 -10.65 18.15 4.95
CA HIS A 253 -9.61 19.16 5.13
C HIS A 253 -8.82 19.01 6.45
N GLN A 254 -9.02 17.91 7.18
CA GLN A 254 -8.26 17.66 8.40
C GLN A 254 -6.74 17.62 8.10
N PRO A 255 -5.91 18.12 9.02
CA PRO A 255 -4.47 18.12 8.83
C PRO A 255 -3.93 16.68 8.84
N PHE A 256 -2.88 16.46 8.06
CA PHE A 256 -2.21 15.16 8.00
C PHE A 256 -0.72 15.33 7.69
N MET A 257 0.06 14.33 8.07
CA MET A 257 1.47 14.26 7.74
C MET A 257 1.67 13.20 6.65
N VAL A 258 2.57 13.46 5.70
CA VAL A 258 2.99 12.49 4.69
C VAL A 258 4.51 12.32 4.75
N ALA A 259 4.97 11.08 4.69
CA ALA A 259 6.39 10.75 4.64
C ALA A 259 6.69 9.85 3.43
N PHE A 260 7.83 10.14 2.81
CA PHE A 260 8.33 9.55 1.58
C PHE A 260 9.59 8.76 1.93
N PHE A 261 9.65 7.50 1.55
CA PHE A 261 10.74 6.60 1.90
C PHE A 261 11.28 5.86 0.69
N LYS A 262 12.60 5.71 0.68
CA LYS A 262 13.31 4.84 -0.24
C LYS A 262 13.69 3.58 0.51
N SER A 263 13.22 2.44 0.03
CA SER A 263 13.52 1.17 0.68
C SER A 263 14.93 0.73 0.31
N SER A 264 15.72 0.33 1.31
CA SER A 264 17.11 -0.09 1.09
C SER A 264 17.24 -1.37 0.24
N GLY A 265 16.12 -2.03 -0.10
CA GLY A 265 16.10 -3.29 -0.86
C GLY A 265 16.57 -4.50 -0.04
N VAL A 266 17.12 -4.28 1.15
CA VAL A 266 17.59 -5.30 2.11
C VAL A 266 16.48 -5.70 3.08
N LYS A 267 15.22 -5.77 2.62
CA LYS A 267 14.28 -6.63 3.33
C LYS A 267 14.76 -8.03 3.04
N ASN A 268 15.53 -8.59 3.98
CA ASN A 268 15.82 -10.00 4.06
C ASN A 268 14.46 -10.70 3.96
N ALA A 269 14.04 -11.04 2.74
CA ALA A 269 13.01 -12.04 2.53
C ALA A 269 13.58 -13.24 3.27
N LYS A 270 13.15 -13.44 4.53
CA LYS A 270 13.72 -14.39 5.48
C LYS A 270 14.09 -15.59 4.65
N VAL A 271 15.41 -15.80 4.44
CA VAL A 271 15.93 -16.77 3.48
C VAL A 271 15.00 -17.95 3.57
N ARG A 272 14.20 -18.18 2.51
CA ARG A 272 13.22 -19.27 2.52
C ARG A 272 14.05 -20.46 2.90
N GLN A 273 13.92 -20.93 4.15
CA GLN A 273 14.53 -22.19 4.51
C GLN A 273 13.88 -23.12 3.51
N THR A 274 14.70 -23.64 2.60
CA THR A 274 14.34 -24.76 1.75
C THR A 274 13.75 -25.75 2.73
N ARG A 275 12.42 -25.83 2.78
CA ARG A 275 11.76 -26.88 3.53
C ARG A 275 12.18 -28.11 2.76
N GLU A 276 13.26 -28.75 3.21
CA GLU A 276 13.54 -30.12 2.84
C GLU A 276 12.21 -30.84 3.04
N ALA A 277 11.65 -31.32 1.93
CA ALA A 277 10.42 -32.07 1.95
C ALA A 277 10.66 -33.20 2.96
N ARG A 278 10.11 -33.04 4.18
CA ARG A 278 10.27 -34.02 5.24
C ARG A 278 9.80 -35.34 4.66
N ARG A 279 10.76 -36.22 4.39
CA ARG A 279 10.58 -37.57 3.85
C ARG A 279 9.86 -38.39 4.94
N GLY A 280 8.58 -38.11 5.14
CA GLY A 280 7.72 -38.87 6.00
C GLY A 280 7.53 -40.24 5.38
N LYS A 281 8.18 -41.26 5.97
CA LYS A 281 7.86 -42.67 5.74
C LYS A 281 6.36 -42.86 6.00
N ARG A 282 5.55 -42.87 4.94
CA ARG A 282 4.18 -43.35 4.98
C ARG A 282 4.10 -44.69 4.27
N LYS A 283 3.54 -45.65 5.00
CA LYS A 283 3.29 -47.03 4.60
C LYS A 283 2.50 -47.06 3.28
N SER A 284 2.88 -48.01 2.44
CA SER A 284 2.18 -48.39 1.22
C SER A 284 0.78 -48.89 1.58
N GLU A 285 -0.23 -48.10 1.22
CA GLU A 285 -1.60 -48.58 1.02
C GLU A 285 -2.03 -48.15 -0.38
N ASN A 286 -2.37 -49.16 -1.18
CA ASN A 286 -2.78 -49.04 -2.57
C ASN A 286 -4.15 -48.35 -2.67
N HIS A 287 -4.15 -47.04 -2.85
CA HIS A 287 -5.25 -46.34 -3.49
C HIS A 287 -4.72 -45.53 -4.67
N SER A 288 -5.02 -46.01 -5.87
CA SER A 288 -4.92 -45.30 -7.14
C SER A 288 -5.75 -44.01 -7.05
N GLY A 289 -5.10 -42.90 -6.70
CA GLY A 289 -5.70 -41.59 -6.49
C GLY A 289 -4.82 -40.51 -7.12
N ARG A 290 -5.25 -40.06 -8.29
CA ARG A 290 -4.70 -39.01 -9.16
C ARG A 290 -4.02 -37.84 -8.42
N ASN A 291 -2.78 -37.57 -8.81
CA ASN A 291 -2.06 -36.34 -8.48
C ASN A 291 -2.67 -35.17 -9.31
N PRO A 292 -3.20 -34.09 -8.71
CA PRO A 292 -3.88 -33.02 -9.45
C PRO A 292 -2.96 -32.19 -10.37
N PHE A 293 -1.65 -32.41 -10.31
CA PHE A 293 -0.63 -31.72 -11.11
C PHE A 293 -0.11 -32.55 -12.30
N LEU A 294 -0.67 -33.75 -12.55
CA LEU A 294 -0.14 -34.68 -13.57
C LEU A 294 -1.17 -35.17 -14.61
N HIS A 295 -2.35 -34.57 -14.71
CA HIS A 295 -3.23 -34.85 -15.84
C HIS A 295 -3.41 -33.61 -16.72
N SER A 296 -2.61 -33.60 -17.78
CA SER A 296 -2.73 -32.77 -18.98
C SER A 296 -3.99 -33.16 -19.76
N PRO A 297 -4.94 -32.22 -19.97
CA PRO A 297 -5.79 -32.23 -21.14
C PRO A 297 -5.16 -31.27 -22.15
N HIS A 298 -4.49 -31.80 -23.18
CA HIS A 298 -3.97 -31.03 -24.31
C HIS A 298 -3.21 -29.73 -23.93
N TRP A 299 -2.17 -29.86 -23.11
CA TRP A 299 -1.10 -28.87 -23.15
C TRP A 299 -0.42 -29.09 -24.50
N SER A 300 -0.82 -28.34 -25.51
CA SER A 300 0.00 -28.17 -26.71
C SER A 300 1.43 -27.94 -26.24
N SER A 301 2.36 -28.78 -26.70
CA SER A 301 3.82 -28.67 -26.54
C SER A 301 4.31 -27.35 -27.16
N ARG A 302 3.85 -26.22 -26.62
CA ARG A 302 4.19 -24.90 -27.13
C ARG A 302 5.55 -24.52 -26.57
N SER A 303 6.29 -23.78 -27.39
CA SER A 303 7.52 -23.13 -26.99
C SER A 303 7.31 -22.24 -25.77
N CYS A 304 8.40 -22.02 -25.02
CA CYS A 304 8.45 -21.10 -23.88
C CYS A 304 7.82 -19.75 -24.24
N GLN A 305 6.75 -19.40 -23.52
CA GLN A 305 6.00 -18.16 -23.75
C GLN A 305 5.36 -17.64 -22.47
N MET A 306 4.96 -16.38 -22.51
CA MET A 306 4.18 -15.73 -21.46
C MET A 306 2.71 -16.12 -21.58
N GLN A 307 2.08 -16.39 -20.44
CA GLN A 307 0.67 -16.75 -20.33
C GLN A 307 -0.05 -15.81 -19.37
N ASN A 308 -1.36 -15.68 -19.58
CA ASN A 308 -2.22 -14.82 -18.78
C ASN A 308 -2.45 -15.40 -17.38
N LEU A 309 -2.27 -14.57 -16.35
CA LEU A 309 -2.60 -14.87 -14.97
C LEU A 309 -3.03 -13.57 -14.29
N TYR A 310 -4.25 -13.57 -13.75
CA TYR A 310 -4.79 -12.46 -12.98
C TYR A 310 -4.89 -12.86 -11.50
N ILE A 311 -4.35 -12.01 -10.63
CA ILE A 311 -4.43 -12.19 -9.18
C ILE A 311 -5.44 -11.17 -8.66
N SER A 312 -6.59 -11.65 -8.18
CA SER A 312 -7.58 -10.79 -7.52
C SER A 312 -7.36 -10.78 -6.01
N PHE A 313 -7.22 -9.58 -5.44
CA PHE A 313 -7.19 -9.42 -3.99
C PHE A 313 -8.57 -9.67 -3.35
N LYS A 314 -9.64 -9.58 -4.14
CA LYS A 314 -10.99 -9.95 -3.71
C LYS A 314 -11.11 -11.41 -3.32
N ASP A 315 -10.48 -12.30 -4.07
CA ASP A 315 -10.54 -13.74 -3.81
C ASP A 315 -9.71 -14.15 -2.60
N LEU A 316 -8.68 -13.36 -2.28
CA LEU A 316 -7.91 -13.50 -1.04
C LEU A 316 -8.64 -12.93 0.18
N ASP A 317 -9.85 -12.38 0.01
CA ASP A 317 -10.60 -11.63 1.03
C ASP A 317 -9.78 -10.46 1.60
N TRP A 318 -8.98 -9.76 0.80
CA TRP A 318 -8.10 -8.66 1.24
C TRP A 318 -8.71 -7.25 1.04
N GLN A 319 -9.99 -7.19 0.63
CA GLN A 319 -10.72 -5.93 0.42
C GLN A 319 -11.02 -5.16 1.71
N ASP A 320 -10.69 -5.71 2.87
CA ASP A 320 -10.81 -5.06 4.16
C ASP A 320 -9.63 -4.14 4.48
N TRP A 321 -8.48 -4.29 3.81
CA TRP A 321 -7.31 -3.43 4.07
C TRP A 321 -6.63 -2.92 2.80
N ILE A 322 -6.73 -3.63 1.67
CA ILE A 322 -6.27 -3.11 0.37
C ILE A 322 -7.32 -2.17 -0.20
N ILE A 323 -6.88 -0.95 -0.54
CA ILE A 323 -7.71 0.07 -1.18
C ILE A 323 -7.63 -0.06 -2.70
N ALA A 324 -6.42 -0.22 -3.25
CA ALA A 324 -6.20 -0.38 -4.68
C ALA A 324 -4.87 -1.09 -5.00
N PRO A 325 -4.76 -1.81 -6.12
CA PRO A 325 -5.85 -2.15 -7.06
C PRO A 325 -6.74 -3.26 -6.50
N ASP A 326 -7.83 -3.62 -7.19
CA ASP A 326 -8.64 -4.81 -6.86
C ASP A 326 -7.95 -6.14 -7.21
N GLY A 327 -6.93 -6.06 -8.05
CA GLY A 327 -6.13 -7.16 -8.54
C GLY A 327 -5.21 -6.68 -9.66
N TYR A 328 -4.35 -7.56 -10.15
CA TYR A 328 -3.39 -7.21 -11.18
C TYR A 328 -3.08 -8.39 -12.10
N GLU A 329 -2.66 -8.06 -13.32
CA GLU A 329 -2.21 -9.04 -14.32
C GLU A 329 -0.77 -9.42 -14.04
N ALA A 330 -0.56 -10.51 -13.30
CA ALA A 330 0.76 -10.99 -12.94
C ALA A 330 1.50 -11.60 -14.14
N PHE A 331 0.75 -12.32 -14.99
CA PHE A 331 1.27 -13.22 -16.03
C PHE A 331 2.22 -14.29 -15.45
N TYR A 332 2.55 -15.30 -16.25
CA TYR A 332 3.55 -16.30 -15.88
C TYR A 332 4.23 -16.91 -17.11
N CYS A 333 5.39 -17.53 -16.92
CA CYS A 333 6.11 -18.21 -17.98
C CYS A 333 5.87 -19.71 -17.93
N THR A 334 5.57 -20.31 -19.08
CA THR A 334 5.41 -21.75 -19.24
C THR A 334 5.70 -22.18 -20.68
N GLY A 335 5.91 -23.46 -20.90
CA GLY A 335 6.28 -24.05 -22.19
C GLY A 335 7.66 -24.67 -22.19
N GLU A 336 7.99 -25.34 -23.29
CA GLU A 336 9.25 -26.09 -23.41
C GLU A 336 10.36 -25.28 -24.09
N CYS A 337 11.59 -25.50 -23.63
CA CYS A 337 12.82 -24.97 -24.21
C CYS A 337 13.54 -26.06 -25.03
N ASN A 338 13.02 -26.33 -26.23
CA ASN A 338 13.55 -27.36 -27.13
C ASN A 338 14.41 -26.75 -28.24
N PHE A 339 15.39 -27.53 -28.73
CA PHE A 339 16.17 -27.14 -29.88
C PHE A 339 15.36 -27.30 -31.19
N PRO A 340 15.49 -26.39 -32.17
CA PRO A 340 16.23 -25.13 -32.11
C PRO A 340 15.53 -24.08 -31.23
N LEU A 341 16.30 -23.46 -30.34
CA LEU A 341 15.81 -22.34 -29.54
C LEU A 341 15.66 -21.13 -30.46
N ASN A 342 14.42 -20.84 -30.83
CA ASN A 342 14.09 -19.72 -31.70
C ASN A 342 14.46 -18.38 -31.04
N ALA A 343 14.76 -17.36 -31.85
CA ALA A 343 15.14 -16.03 -31.35
C ALA A 343 14.12 -15.39 -30.38
N HIS A 344 12.84 -15.72 -30.52
CA HIS A 344 11.78 -15.24 -29.62
C HIS A 344 11.83 -15.84 -28.20
N MET A 345 12.62 -16.88 -27.96
CA MET A 345 12.77 -17.53 -26.65
C MET A 345 13.86 -16.89 -25.78
N ASN A 346 14.50 -15.80 -26.22
CA ASN A 346 15.52 -15.04 -25.48
C ASN A 346 16.53 -15.95 -24.75
N ALA A 347 16.99 -17.01 -25.42
CA ALA A 347 17.78 -18.04 -24.78
C ALA A 347 19.22 -17.57 -24.55
N THR A 348 19.77 -17.88 -23.37
CA THR A 348 21.19 -17.63 -23.10
C THR A 348 22.06 -18.63 -23.85
N ASN A 349 23.33 -18.26 -24.11
CA ASN A 349 24.31 -19.21 -24.67
C ASN A 349 24.44 -20.47 -23.79
N HIS A 350 24.34 -20.32 -22.46
CA HIS A 350 24.33 -21.44 -21.52
C HIS A 350 23.13 -22.36 -21.77
N ALA A 351 21.92 -21.81 -21.90
CA ALA A 351 20.72 -22.58 -22.21
C ALA A 351 20.80 -23.30 -23.57
N ILE A 352 21.41 -22.68 -24.59
CA ILE A 352 21.66 -23.31 -25.89
C ILE A 352 22.59 -24.52 -25.73
N VAL A 353 23.74 -24.35 -25.08
CA VAL A 353 24.70 -25.45 -24.83
C VAL A 353 24.06 -26.56 -24.01
N GLN A 354 23.34 -26.22 -22.93
CA GLN A 354 22.64 -27.19 -22.09
C GLN A 354 21.60 -27.96 -22.89
N THR A 355 20.87 -27.31 -23.79
CA THR A 355 19.90 -27.99 -24.67
C THR A 355 20.60 -28.97 -25.61
N LEU A 356 21.72 -28.59 -26.21
CA LEU A 356 22.51 -29.47 -27.08
C LEU A 356 23.04 -30.70 -26.33
N VAL A 357 23.56 -30.51 -25.11
CA VAL A 357 24.03 -31.62 -24.27
C VAL A 357 22.85 -32.49 -23.80
N HIS A 358 21.71 -31.89 -23.46
CA HIS A 358 20.48 -32.62 -23.13
C HIS A 358 20.03 -33.55 -24.27
N LEU A 359 20.16 -33.13 -25.54
CA LEU A 359 19.84 -33.99 -26.69
C LEU A 359 20.74 -35.24 -26.76
N MET A 360 21.98 -35.15 -26.27
CA MET A 360 22.92 -36.27 -26.23
C MET A 360 22.77 -37.13 -24.97
N ASN A 361 22.41 -36.52 -23.83
CA ASN A 361 22.29 -37.22 -22.55
C ASN A 361 21.13 -36.67 -21.68
N PRO A 362 19.88 -37.01 -22.03
CA PRO A 362 18.69 -36.46 -21.36
C PRO A 362 18.49 -36.98 -19.94
N VAL A 363 19.14 -38.08 -19.57
CA VAL A 363 19.04 -38.69 -18.23
C VAL A 363 19.84 -37.89 -17.20
N ASN A 364 21.04 -37.43 -17.60
CA ASN A 364 21.95 -36.76 -16.67
C ASN A 364 21.87 -35.23 -16.75
N VAL A 365 21.46 -34.68 -17.90
CA VAL A 365 21.36 -33.23 -18.11
C VAL A 365 19.89 -32.87 -18.29
N PRO A 366 19.29 -31.99 -17.47
CA PRO A 366 17.91 -31.54 -17.65
C PRO A 366 17.81 -30.49 -18.76
N LYS A 367 16.60 -30.31 -19.31
CA LYS A 367 16.29 -29.17 -20.20
C LYS A 367 16.42 -27.84 -19.46
N PRO A 368 16.75 -26.74 -20.15
CA PRO A 368 16.61 -25.38 -19.60
C PRO A 368 15.17 -25.07 -19.18
N CYS A 369 15.00 -24.15 -18.24
CA CYS A 369 13.68 -23.78 -17.73
C CYS A 369 13.14 -22.54 -18.45
N CYS A 370 11.83 -22.51 -18.69
CA CYS A 370 11.14 -21.30 -19.14
C CYS A 370 10.88 -20.38 -17.94
N ALA A 371 11.55 -19.23 -17.89
CA ALA A 371 11.51 -18.32 -16.75
C ALA A 371 11.33 -16.85 -17.18
N PRO A 372 10.85 -15.96 -16.28
CA PRO A 372 10.75 -14.54 -16.56
C PRO A 372 12.13 -13.90 -16.80
N THR A 373 12.27 -13.17 -17.91
CA THR A 373 13.48 -12.39 -18.24
C THR A 373 13.38 -10.93 -17.83
N LYS A 374 12.18 -10.36 -17.96
CA LYS A 374 11.87 -8.98 -17.58
C LYS A 374 10.66 -8.98 -16.68
N LEU A 375 10.80 -8.32 -15.54
CA LEU A 375 9.74 -8.13 -14.56
C LEU A 375 9.52 -6.63 -14.36
N SER A 376 8.31 -6.29 -13.94
CA SER A 376 7.90 -4.91 -13.63
C SER A 376 7.24 -4.85 -12.26
N ALA A 377 7.12 -3.63 -11.73
CA ALA A 377 6.58 -3.37 -10.42
C ALA A 377 5.07 -3.10 -10.45
N ILE A 378 4.41 -3.26 -9.31
CA ILE A 378 3.05 -2.75 -9.05
C ILE A 378 3.09 -1.80 -7.85
N ASN A 379 2.18 -0.82 -7.84
CA ASN A 379 1.91 -0.02 -6.65
C ASN A 379 0.68 -0.59 -5.96
N VAL A 380 0.71 -0.69 -4.63
CA VAL A 380 -0.43 -1.13 -3.81
C VAL A 380 -0.69 -0.07 -2.75
N LEU A 381 -1.94 0.39 -2.68
CA LEU A 381 -2.45 1.34 -1.69
C LEU A 381 -3.28 0.57 -0.66
N TYR A 382 -2.94 0.68 0.62
CA TYR A 382 -3.58 -0.09 1.69
C TYR A 382 -3.47 0.61 3.07
N TYR A 383 -4.31 0.16 4.00
CA TYR A 383 -4.24 0.54 5.41
C TYR A 383 -3.28 -0.38 6.17
N VAL A 384 -2.35 0.19 6.94
CA VAL A 384 -1.52 -0.54 7.91
C VAL A 384 -2.25 -0.60 9.25
N GLU A 385 -2.70 0.56 9.71
CA GLU A 385 -3.56 0.78 10.86
C GLU A 385 -4.69 1.77 10.49
N GLU A 386 -5.61 2.07 11.40
CA GLU A 386 -6.72 2.98 11.12
C GLU A 386 -6.26 4.40 10.74
N SER A 387 -5.17 4.89 11.35
CA SER A 387 -4.65 6.24 11.11
C SER A 387 -3.53 6.31 10.08
N VAL A 388 -3.12 5.17 9.50
CA VAL A 388 -1.95 5.08 8.62
C VAL A 388 -2.31 4.43 7.29
N VAL A 389 -2.25 5.23 6.22
CA VAL A 389 -2.44 4.76 4.84
C VAL A 389 -1.09 4.72 4.14
N THR A 390 -0.85 3.70 3.32
CA THR A 390 0.45 3.47 2.70
C THR A 390 0.30 3.12 1.22
N ILE A 391 1.09 3.77 0.37
CA ILE A 391 1.40 3.32 -0.99
C ILE A 391 2.76 2.63 -0.94
N LYS A 392 2.86 1.41 -1.48
CA LYS A 392 4.13 0.70 -1.61
C LYS A 392 4.33 0.14 -3.00
N LYS A 393 5.54 0.33 -3.52
CA LYS A 393 6.00 -0.20 -4.81
C LYS A 393 6.62 -1.58 -4.62
N TYR A 394 5.95 -2.59 -5.15
CA TYR A 394 6.42 -3.97 -5.14
C TYR A 394 7.09 -4.30 -6.46
N LYS A 395 8.42 -4.41 -6.44
CA LYS A 395 9.25 -4.76 -7.60
C LYS A 395 9.06 -6.24 -7.94
N ASN A 396 9.28 -6.59 -9.20
CA ASN A 396 9.29 -7.98 -9.68
C ASN A 396 7.96 -8.75 -9.57
N MET A 397 6.83 -8.05 -9.74
CA MET A 397 5.49 -8.63 -9.54
C MET A 397 4.77 -9.01 -10.83
N VAL A 398 5.14 -8.40 -11.95
CA VAL A 398 4.46 -8.59 -13.24
C VAL A 398 5.47 -9.02 -14.30
N VAL A 399 5.26 -10.18 -14.91
CA VAL A 399 6.08 -10.69 -16.01
C VAL A 399 5.84 -9.83 -17.25
N LYS A 400 6.92 -9.38 -17.90
CA LYS A 400 6.89 -8.64 -19.16
C LYS A 400 7.47 -9.43 -20.33
N SER A 401 8.33 -10.40 -20.07
CA SER A 401 8.86 -11.32 -21.08
C SER A 401 9.36 -12.60 -20.44
N CYS A 402 9.34 -13.69 -21.21
CA CYS A 402 9.87 -15.00 -20.84
C CYS A 402 11.12 -15.32 -21.66
N GLY A 403 11.92 -16.26 -21.18
CA GLY A 403 13.04 -16.83 -21.91
C GLY A 403 13.53 -18.16 -21.34
N CYS A 404 14.44 -18.80 -22.07
CA CYS A 404 15.04 -20.07 -21.69
C CYS A 404 16.40 -19.85 -21.00
N HIS A 405 16.51 -20.32 -19.75
CA HIS A 405 17.68 -20.14 -18.89
C HIS A 405 18.22 -21.44 -18.31
#